data_AF-A0A554KF65-F1
#
_entry.id   AF-A0A554KF65-F1
#
_cell.length_a   1.000
_cell.length_b   1.000
_cell.length_c   1.000
_cell.angle_alpha   90.00
_cell.angle_beta   90.00
_cell.angle_gamma   90.00
#
_symmetry.space_group_name_H-M   'P 1'
#
loop_
_entity.id
_entity.type
_entity.pdbx_description
1 polymer ?
#
loop_
_entity_poly.entity_id
_entity_poly.type
_entity_poly.pdbx_seq_one_letter_code
_entity_poly.pdbx_strand_id
1 'polypeptide(L)'
;MNAVFVFLIDVWARFDWTIAFSVFLAYAIIDAFYAKYTLSVARLNPFSAATIGAVMHFLLAFGVLNYVQNYLYVVPLAIGSWLGTYWVVQREKSRISL
;
A
#
# COMPACT_ATOMS: atom_id res chain seq x y z
N MET A 1 -33.48 15.23 -5.51
CA MET A 1 -32.23 14.50 -5.80
C MET A 1 -32.15 13.31 -4.86
N ASN A 2 -31.88 12.09 -5.34
CA ASN A 2 -31.85 10.88 -4.51
C ASN A 2 -30.65 10.96 -3.53
N ALA A 3 -30.83 10.54 -2.27
CA ALA A 3 -29.79 10.54 -1.23
C ALA A 3 -28.52 9.80 -1.66
N VAL A 4 -28.65 8.72 -2.44
CA VAL A 4 -27.51 7.98 -3.01
C VAL A 4 -26.68 8.86 -3.95
N PHE A 5 -27.35 9.67 -4.78
CA PHE A 5 -26.69 10.53 -5.74
C PHE A 5 -25.92 11.67 -5.06
N VAL A 6 -26.51 12.24 -4.00
CA VAL A 6 -25.84 13.26 -3.16
C VAL A 6 -24.59 12.68 -2.49
N PHE A 7 -24.69 11.47 -1.93
CA PHE A 7 -23.57 10.78 -1.32
C PHE A 7 -22.42 10.55 -2.32
N LEU A 8 -22.72 10.04 -3.51
CA LEU A 8 -21.69 9.79 -4.53
C LEU A 8 -20.98 11.08 -4.96
N ILE A 9 -21.72 12.19 -5.14
CA ILE A 9 -21.12 13.48 -5.46
C ILE A 9 -20.19 13.96 -4.33
N ASP A 10 -20.60 13.84 -3.06
CA ASP A 10 -19.78 14.26 -1.92
C ASP A 10 -18.46 13.47 -1.83
N VAL A 11 -18.52 12.16 -2.08
CA VAL A 11 -17.32 11.29 -2.10
C VAL A 11 -16.34 11.74 -3.19
N TRP A 12 -16.82 12.04 -4.39
CA TRP A 12 -15.97 12.55 -5.48
C TRP A 12 -15.47 13.98 -5.21
N ALA A 13 -16.29 14.84 -4.61
CA ALA A 13 -15.91 16.21 -4.28
C ALA A 13 -14.79 16.28 -3.23
N ARG A 14 -14.71 15.30 -2.32
CA ARG A 14 -13.66 15.16 -1.30
C ARG A 14 -12.46 14.33 -1.75
N PHE A 15 -12.45 13.88 -3.00
CA PHE A 15 -11.34 13.09 -3.54
C PHE A 15 -10.19 14.01 -3.92
N ASP A 16 -9.02 13.76 -3.34
CA ASP A 16 -7.79 14.50 -3.60
C ASP A 16 -6.79 13.61 -4.35
N TRP A 17 -6.34 14.07 -5.52
CA TRP A 17 -5.41 13.34 -6.38
C TRP A 17 -4.02 13.18 -5.76
N THR A 18 -3.58 14.12 -4.93
CA THR A 18 -2.30 14.07 -4.20
C THR A 18 -2.35 12.97 -3.15
N ILE A 19 -3.47 12.87 -2.42
CA ILE A 19 -3.70 11.78 -1.46
C ILE A 19 -3.75 10.45 -2.20
N ALA A 20 -4.48 10.37 -3.32
CA ALA A 20 -4.57 9.16 -4.13
C ALA A 20 -3.18 8.67 -4.58
N PHE A 21 -2.35 9.56 -5.11
CA PHE A 21 -0.97 9.24 -5.50
C PHE A 21 -0.09 8.85 -4.31
N SER A 22 -0.25 9.50 -3.17
CA SER A 22 0.49 9.18 -1.94
C SER A 22 0.12 7.79 -1.40
N VAL A 23 -1.17 7.44 -1.40
CA VAL A 23 -1.67 6.12 -1.03
C VAL A 23 -1.13 5.07 -2.00
N PHE A 24 -1.19 5.33 -3.31
CA PHE A 24 -0.60 4.45 -4.32
C PHE A 24 0.87 4.14 -4.03
N LEU A 25 1.69 5.18 -3.81
CA LEU A 25 3.12 5.02 -3.55
C LEU A 25 3.38 4.32 -2.21
N ALA A 26 2.63 4.68 -1.17
CA ALA A 26 2.75 4.05 0.14
C ALA A 26 2.50 2.55 0.06
N TYR A 27 1.46 2.11 -0.65
CA TYR A 27 1.15 0.68 -0.77
C TYR A 27 2.08 -0.08 -1.71
N ALA A 28 2.64 0.58 -2.74
CA ALA A 28 3.73 -0.01 -3.50
C ALA A 28 4.97 -0.28 -2.62
N ILE A 29 5.29 0.64 -1.70
CA ILE A 29 6.40 0.48 -0.75
C ILE A 29 6.08 -0.57 0.32
N ILE A 30 4.87 -0.56 0.89
CA ILE A 30 4.42 -1.54 1.89
C ILE A 30 4.59 -2.96 1.35
N ASP A 31 4.11 -3.22 0.13
CA ASP A 31 4.16 -4.56 -0.44
C ASP A 31 5.59 -4.99 -0.82
N ALA A 32 6.41 -4.04 -1.28
CA ALA A 32 7.83 -4.26 -1.44
C ALA A 32 8.51 -4.62 -0.09
N PHE A 33 8.07 -3.99 1.00
CA PHE A 33 8.54 -4.29 2.35
C PHE A 33 8.00 -5.63 2.87
N TYR A 34 6.78 -6.05 2.54
CA TYR A 34 6.27 -7.38 2.89
C TYR A 34 7.15 -8.50 2.33
N ALA A 35 7.64 -8.36 1.09
CA ALA A 35 8.57 -9.33 0.51
C ALA A 35 9.90 -9.38 1.31
N LYS A 36 10.49 -8.22 1.62
CA LYS A 36 11.73 -8.14 2.42
C LYS A 36 11.55 -8.59 3.86
N TYR A 37 10.41 -8.29 4.46
CA TYR A 37 10.01 -8.72 5.79
C TYR A 37 9.94 -10.24 5.83
N THR A 38 9.24 -10.85 4.87
CA THR A 38 9.14 -12.31 4.73
C THR A 38 10.53 -12.96 4.64
N LEU A 39 11.44 -12.41 3.84
CA LEU A 39 12.83 -12.89 3.75
C LEU A 39 13.60 -12.71 5.08
N SER A 40 13.40 -11.60 5.79
CA SER A 40 14.06 -11.33 7.08
C SER A 40 13.59 -12.29 8.16
N VAL A 41 12.28 -12.58 8.20
CA VAL A 41 11.66 -13.56 9.09
C VAL A 41 12.19 -14.96 8.78
N ALA A 42 12.23 -15.35 7.49
CA ALA A 42 12.75 -16.64 7.06
C ALA A 42 14.24 -16.85 7.44
N ARG A 43 15.02 -15.77 7.49
CA ARG A 43 16.43 -15.79 7.91
C ARG A 43 16.62 -15.63 9.42
N LEU A 44 15.54 -15.61 10.21
CA LEU A 44 15.57 -15.39 11.66
C LEU A 44 16.37 -14.14 12.06
N ASN A 45 16.25 -13.05 11.29
CA ASN A 45 16.88 -11.77 11.60
C ASN A 45 15.88 -10.85 12.35
N PRO A 46 15.92 -10.83 13.69
CA PRO A 46 14.89 -10.16 14.49
C PRO A 46 14.92 -8.63 14.31
N PHE A 47 16.10 -8.03 14.21
CA PHE A 47 16.23 -6.58 14.08
C PHE A 47 15.61 -6.08 12.77
N SER A 48 16.01 -6.70 11.65
CA SER A 48 15.47 -6.34 10.33
C SER A 48 13.95 -6.57 10.27
N ALA A 49 13.48 -7.74 10.72
CA ALA A 49 12.06 -8.05 10.72
C ALA A 49 11.24 -7.06 11.58
N ALA A 50 11.69 -6.77 12.80
CA ALA A 50 11.00 -5.84 13.70
C ALA A 50 10.98 -4.41 13.15
N THR A 51 12.10 -3.91 12.63
CA THR A 51 12.18 -2.56 12.05
C THR A 51 11.29 -2.43 10.82
N ILE A 52 11.35 -3.38 9.88
CA ILE A 52 10.48 -3.36 8.68
C ILE A 52 9.01 -3.44 9.12
N GLY A 53 8.68 -4.33 10.05
CA GLY A 53 7.34 -4.46 10.61
C GLY A 53 6.81 -3.15 11.21
N ALA A 54 7.61 -2.47 12.03
CA ALA A 54 7.23 -1.19 12.63
C ALA A 54 6.98 -0.11 11.57
N VAL A 55 7.85 0.01 10.57
CA VAL A 55 7.68 0.97 9.47
C VAL A 55 6.42 0.67 8.66
N MET A 56 6.14 -0.60 8.37
CA MET A 56 4.91 -0.99 7.67
C MET A 56 3.66 -0.57 8.45
N HIS A 57 3.63 -0.70 9.78
CA HIS A 57 2.47 -0.29 10.57
C HIS A 57 2.17 1.20 10.47
N PHE A 58 3.19 2.07 10.45
CA PHE A 58 2.98 3.51 10.23
C PHE A 58 2.39 3.81 8.85
N LEU A 59 2.90 3.17 7.80
CA LEU A 59 2.41 3.36 6.44
C LEU A 59 1.00 2.78 6.25
N LEU A 60 0.72 1.62 6.85
CA LEU A 60 -0.61 1.02 6.85
C LEU A 60 -1.61 1.94 7.54
N ALA A 61 -1.27 2.50 8.69
CA ALA A 61 -2.14 3.46 9.39
C ALA A 61 -2.46 4.68 8.51
N PHE A 62 -1.48 5.23 7.79
CA PHE A 62 -1.72 6.29 6.80
C PHE A 62 -2.75 5.86 5.74
N GLY A 63 -2.64 4.66 5.21
CA GLY A 63 -3.62 4.07 4.29
C GLY A 63 -5.03 3.99 4.87
N VAL A 64 -5.15 3.36 6.04
CA VAL A 64 -6.43 3.17 6.75
C VAL A 64 -7.13 4.49 7.00
N LEU A 65 -6.42 5.48 7.53
CA LEU A 65 -6.99 6.79 7.84
C LEU A 65 -7.58 7.46 6.61
N ASN A 66 -6.92 7.35 5.45
CA ASN A 66 -7.41 7.94 4.21
C ASN A 66 -8.59 7.16 3.64
N TYR A 67 -8.51 5.83 3.48
CA TYR A 67 -9.59 5.08 2.83
C TYR A 67 -10.86 4.99 3.69
N VAL A 68 -10.75 5.09 5.02
CA VAL A 68 -11.92 5.19 5.92
C VAL A 68 -12.65 6.52 5.73
N GLN A 69 -11.93 7.60 5.48
CA GLN A 69 -12.52 8.90 5.19
C GLN A 69 -13.11 8.99 3.78
N ASN A 70 -12.46 8.33 2.80
CA ASN A 70 -12.95 8.23 1.43
C ASN A 70 -12.56 6.89 0.80
N TYR A 71 -13.55 6.01 0.62
CA TYR A 71 -13.33 4.64 0.14
C TYR A 71 -12.75 4.57 -1.28
N LEU A 72 -12.82 5.65 -2.08
CA LEU A 72 -12.23 5.67 -3.41
C LEU A 72 -10.71 5.45 -3.38
N TYR A 73 -10.04 5.79 -2.27
CA TYR A 73 -8.60 5.54 -2.11
C TYR A 73 -8.24 4.05 -2.05
N VAL A 74 -9.21 3.13 -1.92
CA VAL A 74 -8.96 1.69 -2.08
C VAL A 74 -8.47 1.34 -3.49
N VAL A 75 -8.87 2.10 -4.50
CA VAL A 75 -8.43 1.87 -5.90
C VAL A 75 -6.93 2.12 -6.08
N PRO A 76 -6.36 3.32 -5.81
CA PRO A 76 -4.92 3.53 -5.91
C PRO A 76 -4.13 2.64 -4.96
N LEU A 77 -4.68 2.32 -3.78
CA LEU A 77 -4.12 1.35 -2.84
C LEU A 77 -3.89 -0.02 -3.51
N ALA A 78 -4.95 -0.59 -4.12
CA ALA A 78 -4.88 -1.91 -4.74
C ALA A 78 -3.90 -1.95 -5.92
N ILE A 79 -3.89 -0.91 -6.75
CA ILE A 79 -2.95 -0.80 -7.88
C ILE A 79 -1.52 -0.67 -7.38
N GLY A 80 -1.28 0.16 -6.35
CA GLY A 80 0.03 0.34 -5.74
C GLY A 80 0.58 -0.96 -5.16
N SER A 81 -0.22 -1.64 -4.34
CA SER A 81 0.09 -2.96 -3.77
C SER A 81 0.49 -3.98 -4.84
N TRP A 82 -0.35 -4.15 -5.87
CA TRP A 82 -0.06 -5.08 -6.96
C TRP A 82 1.28 -4.78 -7.66
N LEU A 83 1.54 -3.52 -8.00
CA LEU A 83 2.80 -3.11 -8.63
C LEU A 83 4.02 -3.30 -7.71
N GLY A 84 3.88 -2.97 -6.43
CA GLY A 84 4.94 -3.11 -5.43
C GLY A 84 5.40 -4.57 -5.29
N THR A 85 4.43 -5.47 -5.12
CA THR A 85 4.70 -6.91 -5.05
C THR A 85 5.31 -7.43 -6.36
N TYR A 86 4.69 -7.11 -7.50
CA TYR A 86 5.15 -7.59 -8.81
C TYR A 86 6.60 -7.20 -9.08
N TRP A 87 6.96 -5.93 -8.83
CA TRP A 87 8.30 -5.42 -9.11
C TRP A 87 9.37 -6.09 -8.25
N VAL A 88 9.12 -6.28 -6.95
CA VAL A 88 10.09 -6.95 -6.07
C VAL A 88 10.26 -8.42 -6.42
N VAL A 89 9.16 -9.14 -6.63
CA VAL A 89 9.22 -10.56 -6.99
C VAL A 89 9.91 -10.76 -8.33
N GLN A 90 9.59 -9.93 -9.33
CA GLN A 90 10.26 -9.98 -10.63
C GLN A 90 11.76 -9.70 -10.52
N ARG A 91 12.16 -8.73 -9.68
CA ARG A 91 13.57 -8.42 -9.43
C ARG A 91 14.31 -9.59 -8.76
N GLU A 92 13.72 -10.23 -7.76
CA GLU A 92 14.32 -11.39 -7.10
C GLU A 92 14.39 -12.60 -8.04
N LYS A 93 13.35 -12.84 -8.85
CA LYS A 93 13.37 -13.88 -9.90
C LYS A 93 14.56 -13.69 -10.85
N SER A 94 14.78 -12.47 -11.33
CA SER A 94 15.89 -12.15 -12.23
C SER A 94 17.28 -12.29 -11.58
N ARG A 95 17.39 -12.21 -10.25
CA ARG A 95 18.66 -12.44 -9.52
C ARG A 95 19.02 -13.92 -9.41
N ILE A 96 18.04 -14.81 -9.35
CA ILE A 96 18.25 -16.26 -9.19
C ILE A 96 18.55 -16.93 -10.55
N SER A 97 18.10 -16.33 -11.65
CA SER A 97 18.30 -16.86 -13.01
C SER A 97 19.64 -16.50 -13.66
N LEU A 98 20.53 -15.80 -12.95
CA LEU A 98 21.89 -15.43 -13.36
C LEU A 98 22.90 -16.20 -12.52
#